data_AF-A0AA96UAE8-F1
#
_entry.id   AF-A0AA96UAE8-F1
#
_cell.length_a   1.000
_cell.length_b   1.000
_cell.length_c   1.000
_cell.angle_alpha   90.00
_cell.angle_beta   90.00
_cell.angle_gamma   90.00
#
_symmetry.space_group_name_H-M   'P 1'
#
loop_
_entity.id
_entity.type
_entity.pdbx_description
1 polymer ?
#
loop_
_entity_poly.entity_id
_entity_poly.type
_entity_poly.pdbx_seq_one_letter_code
_entity_poly.pdbx_strand_id
1 'polypeptide(L)'
;MNDIHVEPNALNLSADGMQGVAEHMGRAGHWLDDSFTAASTLNGWESGAALRDCADAWQTHMLGTVRQLQEYADKLRQSAHSYTTAEQESTRRISAALADLGSREA
;
A
#
# COMPACT_ATOMS: atom_id res chain seq x y z
N MET A 1 20.87 8.29 20.52
CA MET A 1 19.87 7.30 20.08
C MET A 1 18.73 8.12 19.52
N ASN A 2 18.56 8.14 18.19
CA ASN A 2 17.57 9.00 17.57
C ASN A 2 16.19 8.39 17.88
N ASP A 3 15.37 9.10 18.64
CA ASP A 3 14.07 8.61 19.07
C ASP A 3 13.10 8.73 17.89
N ILE A 4 13.01 7.65 17.11
CA ILE A 4 12.10 7.58 15.97
C ILE A 4 10.70 7.43 16.55
N HIS A 5 10.01 8.55 16.71
CA HIS A 5 8.58 8.59 17.02
C HIS A 5 7.82 8.07 15.80
N VAL A 6 7.45 6.79 15.84
CA VAL A 6 6.54 6.23 14.84
C VAL A 6 5.12 6.38 15.35
N GLU A 7 4.26 7.03 14.55
CA GLU A 7 2.84 7.17 14.83
C GLU A 7 2.05 6.09 14.07
N PRO A 8 1.61 4.99 14.71
CA PRO A 8 0.93 3.89 14.02
C PRO A 8 -0.35 4.34 13.31
N ASN A 9 -1.03 5.35 13.85
CA ASN A 9 -2.22 5.92 13.24
C ASN A 9 -1.91 6.62 11.90
N ALA A 10 -0.80 7.36 11.81
CA ALA A 10 -0.37 8.00 10.57
C ALA A 10 0.00 6.98 9.48
N LEU A 11 0.59 5.85 9.90
CA LEU A 11 0.88 4.72 8.99
C LEU A 11 -0.41 4.09 8.45
N ASN A 12 -1.41 3.86 9.31
CA ASN A 12 -2.72 3.32 8.89
C ASN A 12 -3.45 4.28 7.95
N LEU A 13 -3.50 5.57 8.26
CA LEU A 13 -4.10 6.58 7.36
C LEU A 13 -3.43 6.62 5.99
N SER A 14 -2.09 6.51 5.97
CA SER A 14 -1.33 6.44 4.72
C SER A 14 -1.65 5.17 3.94
N ALA A 15 -1.74 4.02 4.63
CA ALA A 15 -2.13 2.75 4.01
C ALA A 15 -3.54 2.82 3.40
N ASP A 16 -4.50 3.41 4.11
CA ASP A 16 -5.86 3.55 3.62
C ASP A 16 -5.95 4.49 2.41
N GLY A 17 -5.15 5.57 2.40
CA GLY A 17 -5.01 6.43 1.22
C GLY A 17 -4.47 5.69 0.00
N MET A 18 -3.39 4.92 0.18
CA MET A 18 -2.79 4.11 -0.90
C MET A 18 -3.77 3.06 -1.42
N GLN A 19 -4.48 2.38 -0.52
CA GLN A 19 -5.49 1.41 -0.92
C GLN A 19 -6.68 2.06 -1.63
N GLY A 20 -7.15 3.22 -1.17
CA GLY A 20 -8.23 3.95 -1.83
C GLY A 20 -7.88 4.34 -3.26
N VAL A 21 -6.64 4.80 -3.50
CA VAL A 21 -6.13 5.07 -4.85
C VAL A 21 -6.07 3.78 -5.68
N ALA A 22 -5.50 2.71 -5.13
CA ALA A 22 -5.38 1.44 -5.82
C ALA A 22 -6.75 0.85 -6.22
N GLU A 23 -7.75 0.94 -5.34
CA GLU A 23 -9.12 0.50 -5.62
C GLU A 23 -9.82 1.38 -6.67
N HIS A 24 -9.64 2.70 -6.59
CA HIS A 24 -10.19 3.62 -7.59
C HIS A 24 -9.61 3.33 -8.97
N MET A 25 -8.29 3.17 -9.05
CA MET A 25 -7.61 2.77 -10.28
C MET A 25 -8.09 1.39 -10.75
N GLY A 26 -8.08 0.36 -9.90
CA GLY A 26 -8.46 -1.00 -10.27
C GLY A 26 -9.89 -1.13 -10.83
N ARG A 27 -10.86 -0.38 -10.30
CA ARG A 27 -12.23 -0.33 -10.84
C ARG A 27 -12.30 0.23 -12.26
N ALA A 28 -11.33 1.04 -12.65
CA ALA A 28 -11.28 1.69 -13.95
C ALA A 28 -10.45 0.91 -14.99
N GLY A 29 -10.10 -0.37 -14.75
CA GLY A 29 -9.16 -1.23 -15.51
C GLY A 29 -9.31 -1.37 -17.04
N HIS A 30 -10.18 -0.58 -17.65
CA HIS A 30 -10.41 -0.33 -19.07
C HIS A 30 -9.86 1.05 -19.53
N TRP A 31 -8.78 1.54 -18.92
CA TRP A 31 -8.27 2.90 -19.17
C TRP A 31 -7.85 3.18 -20.62
N LEU A 32 -7.58 2.13 -21.40
CA LEU A 32 -7.02 2.22 -22.74
C LEU A 32 -7.87 1.49 -23.78
N ASP A 33 -9.13 1.17 -23.46
CA ASP A 33 -10.06 0.53 -24.38
C ASP A 33 -10.27 1.36 -25.66
N ASP A 34 -10.29 2.69 -25.53
CA ASP A 34 -10.33 3.61 -26.67
C ASP A 34 -9.08 3.49 -27.55
N SER A 35 -7.89 3.32 -26.94
CA SER A 35 -6.64 3.12 -27.67
C SER A 35 -6.62 1.77 -28.40
N PHE A 36 -7.13 0.70 -27.78
CA PHE A 36 -7.30 -0.59 -28.44
C PHE A 36 -8.31 -0.53 -29.59
N THR A 37 -9.40 0.22 -29.39
CA THR A 37 -10.42 0.46 -30.42
C THR A 37 -9.81 1.22 -31.60
N ALA A 38 -9.08 2.31 -31.34
CA ALA A 38 -8.38 3.07 -32.37
C ALA A 38 -7.31 2.23 -33.09
N ALA A 39 -6.55 1.40 -32.37
CA ALA A 39 -5.59 0.50 -33.00
C ALA A 39 -6.28 -0.49 -33.97
N SER A 40 -7.47 -0.98 -33.61
CA SER A 40 -8.25 -1.90 -34.45
C SER A 40 -8.78 -1.26 -35.74
N THR A 41 -9.01 0.07 -35.76
CA THR A 41 -9.42 0.78 -36.99
C THR A 41 -8.26 1.04 -37.95
N LEU A 42 -7.01 0.89 -37.47
CA LEU A 42 -5.78 1.06 -38.24
C LEU A 42 -5.18 -0.28 -38.73
N ASN A 43 -6.00 -1.32 -38.85
CA ASN A 43 -5.56 -2.64 -39.31
C ASN A 43 -4.82 -2.57 -40.65
N GLY A 44 -3.66 -3.21 -40.73
CA GLY A 44 -2.77 -3.21 -41.90
C GLY A 44 -1.74 -2.07 -41.91
N TRP A 45 -1.83 -1.12 -40.99
CA TRP A 45 -0.84 -0.07 -40.80
C TRP A 45 0.06 -0.38 -39.59
N GLU A 46 1.36 -0.13 -39.73
CA GLU A 46 2.33 -0.30 -38.63
C GLU A 46 1.96 0.55 -37.41
N SER A 47 1.37 1.72 -37.63
CA SER A 47 0.88 2.61 -36.57
C SER A 47 -0.22 1.97 -35.70
N GLY A 48 -1.06 1.10 -36.28
CA GLY A 48 -2.08 0.37 -35.53
C GLY A 48 -1.45 -0.64 -34.57
N ALA A 49 -0.47 -1.41 -35.04
CA ALA A 49 0.28 -2.34 -34.21
C ALA A 49 1.05 -1.61 -33.10
N ALA A 50 1.78 -0.53 -33.43
CA ALA A 50 2.52 0.25 -32.47
C ALA A 50 1.61 0.88 -31.39
N LEU A 51 0.41 1.35 -31.77
CA LEU A 51 -0.56 1.89 -30.83
C LEU A 51 -1.08 0.80 -29.88
N ARG A 52 -1.36 -0.40 -30.40
CA ARG A 52 -1.79 -1.55 -29.59
C ARG A 52 -0.72 -1.95 -28.58
N ASP A 53 0.53 -2.06 -29.01
CA ASP A 53 1.66 -2.43 -28.15
C ASP A 53 1.89 -1.38 -27.05
N CYS A 54 1.78 -0.10 -27.41
CA CYS A 54 1.85 1.01 -26.45
C CYS A 54 0.72 0.90 -25.40
N ALA A 55 -0.52 0.64 -25.85
CA ALA A 55 -1.66 0.50 -24.96
C ALA A 55 -1.48 -0.69 -23.98
N ASP A 56 -1.01 -1.83 -24.47
CA ASP A 56 -0.76 -3.02 -23.66
C ASP A 56 0.35 -2.79 -22.62
N ALA A 57 1.45 -2.16 -23.03
CA ALA A 57 2.56 -1.81 -22.14
C ALA A 57 2.10 -0.87 -21.02
N TRP A 58 1.31 0.16 -21.36
CA TRP A 58 0.77 1.09 -20.36
C TRP A 58 -0.23 0.43 -19.42
N GLN A 59 -1.13 -0.42 -19.93
CA GLN A 59 -2.08 -1.15 -19.09
C GLN A 59 -1.34 -2.05 -18.10
N THR A 60 -0.33 -2.78 -18.57
CA THR A 60 0.53 -3.61 -17.74
C THR A 60 1.25 -2.79 -16.67
N HIS A 61 1.80 -1.62 -17.04
CA HIS A 61 2.49 -0.75 -16.10
C HIS A 61 1.55 -0.25 -15.00
N MET A 62 0.36 0.26 -15.38
CA MET A 62 -0.63 0.75 -14.42
C MET A 62 -1.13 -0.34 -13.47
N LEU A 63 -1.37 -1.56 -13.97
CA LEU A 63 -1.70 -2.72 -13.12
C LEU A 63 -0.56 -3.03 -12.14
N GLY A 64 0.69 -2.93 -12.59
CA GLY A 64 1.88 -3.05 -11.73
C GLY A 64 1.90 -1.99 -10.63
N THR A 65 1.66 -0.72 -10.96
CA THR A 65 1.58 0.38 -9.98
C THR A 65 0.47 0.15 -8.95
N VAL A 66 -0.71 -0.29 -9.38
CA VAL A 66 -1.83 -0.60 -8.48
C VAL A 66 -1.43 -1.69 -7.49
N ARG A 67 -0.79 -2.77 -7.95
CA ARG A 67 -0.29 -3.83 -7.06
C ARG A 67 0.76 -3.32 -6.08
N GLN A 68 1.69 -2.49 -6.54
CA GLN A 68 2.71 -1.90 -5.65
C GLN A 68 2.09 -1.01 -4.56
N LEU A 69 1.07 -0.23 -4.89
CA LEU A 69 0.35 0.58 -3.90
C LEU A 69 -0.33 -0.31 -2.85
N GLN A 70 -0.94 -1.42 -3.25
CA GLN A 70 -1.55 -2.39 -2.33
C GLN A 70 -0.48 -3.03 -1.43
N GLU A 71 0.64 -3.48 -2.00
CA GLU A 71 1.76 -4.04 -1.23
C GLU A 71 2.33 -3.06 -0.21
N TYR A 72 2.46 -1.77 -0.57
CA TYR A 72 2.93 -0.75 0.36
C TYR A 72 1.91 -0.44 1.45
N ALA A 73 0.63 -0.38 1.11
CA ALA A 73 -0.43 -0.24 2.11
C ALA A 73 -0.36 -1.38 3.15
N ASP A 74 -0.18 -2.62 2.71
CA ASP A 74 -0.07 -3.78 3.60
C ASP A 74 1.19 -3.71 4.47
N LYS A 75 2.33 -3.31 3.92
CA LYS A 75 3.58 -3.12 4.68
C LYS A 75 3.44 -2.03 5.74
N LEU A 76 2.74 -0.93 5.43
CA LEU A 76 2.47 0.13 6.40
C LEU A 76 1.58 -0.36 7.54
N ARG A 77 0.53 -1.14 7.25
CA ARG A 77 -0.32 -1.75 8.29
C ARG A 77 0.44 -2.75 9.15
N GLN A 78 1.27 -3.59 8.56
CA GLN A 78 2.12 -4.53 9.30
C GLN A 78 3.10 -3.80 10.21
N SER A 79 3.68 -2.70 9.74
CA SER A 79 4.56 -1.84 10.54
C SER A 79 3.80 -1.22 11.70
N ALA A 80 2.63 -0.60 11.43
CA ALA A 80 1.77 0.00 12.46
C ALA A 80 1.40 -1.02 13.55
N HIS A 81 0.97 -2.22 13.13
CA HIS A 81 0.65 -3.31 14.05
C HIS A 81 1.85 -3.71 14.91
N SER A 82 3.02 -3.87 14.30
CA SER A 82 4.26 -4.23 15.01
C SER A 82 4.63 -3.19 16.08
N TYR A 83 4.52 -1.90 15.75
CA TYR A 83 4.77 -0.82 16.72
C TYR A 83 3.75 -0.81 17.86
N THR A 84 2.45 -0.95 17.56
CA THR A 84 1.41 -1.02 18.60
C THR A 84 1.61 -2.22 19.52
N THR A 85 1.98 -3.39 18.99
CA THR A 85 2.25 -4.58 19.80
C THR A 85 3.49 -4.40 20.67
N ALA A 86 4.57 -3.82 20.13
CA ALA A 86 5.78 -3.55 20.91
C ALA A 86 5.51 -2.59 22.08
N GLU A 87 4.71 -1.54 21.84
CA GLU A 87 4.33 -0.57 22.88
C GLU A 87 3.48 -1.20 24.00
N GLN A 88 2.51 -2.03 23.62
CA GLN A 88 1.67 -2.77 24.57
C GLN A 88 2.50 -3.72 25.44
N GLU A 89 3.46 -4.43 24.84
CA GLU A 89 4.35 -5.33 25.56
C GLU A 89 5.30 -4.58 26.50
N SER A 90 5.83 -3.43 26.07
CA SER A 90 6.63 -2.54 26.91
C SER A 90 5.84 -2.08 28.14
N THR A 91 4.63 -1.56 27.93
CA THR A 91 3.72 -1.15 29.01
C THR A 91 3.43 -2.29 29.97
N ARG A 92 3.10 -3.49 29.44
CA ARG A 92 2.83 -4.69 30.25
C ARG A 92 4.01 -5.05 31.15
N ARG A 93 5.23 -5.02 30.61
CA ARG A 93 6.46 -5.33 31.37
C ARG A 93 6.73 -4.30 32.46
N ILE A 94 6.54 -3.01 32.16
CA ILE A 94 6.70 -1.93 33.13
C ILE A 94 5.69 -2.08 34.26
N SER A 95 4.41 -2.30 33.95
CA SER A 95 3.38 -2.52 34.97
C SER A 95 3.66 -3.75 35.84
N ALA A 96 4.14 -4.85 35.25
CA ALA A 96 4.52 -6.04 36.00
C ALA A 96 5.71 -5.79 36.93
N ALA A 97 6.73 -5.06 36.47
CA ALA A 97 7.88 -4.69 37.30
C ALA A 97 7.48 -3.77 38.46
N LEU A 98 6.60 -2.80 38.22
CA LEU A 98 6.07 -1.91 39.27
C LEU A 98 5.26 -2.68 40.32
N ALA A 99 4.46 -3.66 39.89
CA ALA A 99 3.71 -4.51 40.81
C ALA A 99 4.62 -5.41 41.67
N ASP A 100 5.67 -6.00 41.08
CA ASP A 100 6.67 -6.79 41.81
C ASP A 100 7.40 -5.93 42.85
N LEU A 101 7.81 -4.70 42.51
CA LEU A 101 8.44 -3.78 43.46
C LEU A 101 7.50 -3.45 44.64
N GLY A 102 6.25 -3.09 44.36
CA GLY A 102 5.27 -2.78 45.42
C GLY A 102 4.96 -3.99 46.32
N SER A 103 5.04 -5.21 45.80
CA SER A 103 4.86 -6.44 46.59
C SER A 103 6.04 -6.78 47.50
N ARG A 104 7.23 -6.21 47.26
CA ARG A 104 8.43 -6.42 48.08
C ARG A 104 8.58 -5.41 49.21
N GLU A 105 7.86 -4.30 49.15
CA GLU A 105 7.87 -3.24 50.16
C GLU A 105 6.75 -3.38 51.22
N ALA A 106 5.86 -4.36 51.06
CA ALA A 106 4.75 -4.69 51.97
C ALA A 106 5.01 -5.99 52.76
#